data_AF-A0A264W300-F1
#
_entry.id   AF-A0A264W300-F1
#
_cell.length_a   1.000
_cell.length_b   1.000
_cell.length_c   1.000
_cell.angle_alpha   90.00
_cell.angle_beta   90.00
_cell.angle_gamma   90.00
#
_symmetry.space_group_name_H-M   'P 1'
#
loop_
_entity.id
_entity.type
_entity.pdbx_description
1 polymer ?
#
loop_
_entity_poly.entity_id
_entity_poly.type
_entity_poly.pdbx_seq_one_letter_code
_entity_poly.pdbx_strand_id
1 'polypeptide(L)'
;LEHGEDGIKPWRIPYMDYELYPPGGIDGKAEICAGVRLRLRTDSTEVAVSFAPLADAAAMDCVVEGRLCQTLSLSGGATEALFSGLKDGIKDV
;
A
#
# COMPACT_ATOMS: atom_id res chain seq x y z
N LEU A 1 -1.61 11.94 5.07
CA LEU A 1 -0.38 11.13 4.95
C LEU A 1 0.56 11.64 6.01
N GLU A 2 1.21 10.75 6.73
CA GLU A 2 2.28 11.11 7.67
C GLU A 2 3.61 10.79 7.00
N HIS A 3 4.55 11.73 7.07
CA HIS A 3 5.87 11.60 6.47
C HIS A 3 6.88 11.40 7.59
N GLY A 4 7.65 10.32 7.52
CA GLY A 4 8.71 9.99 8.46
C GLY A 4 10.00 9.58 7.75
N GLU A 5 11.03 9.27 8.53
CA GLU A 5 12.34 8.85 7.99
C GLU A 5 12.23 7.53 7.22
N ASP A 6 11.37 6.61 7.68
CA ASP A 6 11.17 5.28 7.09
C ASP A 6 10.15 5.27 5.93
N GLY A 7 9.62 6.42 5.53
CA GLY A 7 8.70 6.56 4.40
C GLY A 7 7.40 7.29 4.72
N ILE A 8 6.33 6.91 4.02
CA ILE A 8 5.02 7.59 4.09
C ILE A 8 3.98 6.62 4.62
N LYS A 9 3.38 6.95 5.78
CA LYS A 9 2.27 6.20 6.34
C LYS A 9 0.93 6.78 5.86
N PRO A 10 0.11 6.00 5.15
CA PRO A 10 -1.26 6.38 4.89
C PRO A 10 -2.12 6.14 6.13
N TRP A 11 -3.08 7.04 6.35
CA TRP A 11 -4.04 6.97 7.43
C TRP A 11 -5.44 7.04 6.85
N ARG A 12 -6.39 6.30 7.43
CA ARG A 12 -7.80 6.33 7.01
C ARG A 12 -8.60 7.48 7.63
N ILE A 13 -7.97 8.29 8.48
CA ILE A 13 -8.48 9.49 9.12
C ILE A 13 -7.42 10.61 9.06
N PRO A 14 -7.77 11.87 9.32
CA PRO A 14 -6.82 12.92 9.66
C PRO A 14 -6.02 12.54 10.91
N TYR A 15 -4.81 12.02 10.74
CA TYR A 15 -4.02 11.43 11.82
C TYR A 15 -3.63 12.41 12.94
N MET A 16 -3.52 13.71 12.61
CA MET A 16 -3.28 14.76 13.62
C MET A 16 -4.45 14.90 14.61
N ASP A 17 -5.63 14.44 14.21
CA ASP A 17 -6.85 14.48 15.01
C ASP A 17 -7.19 13.08 15.57
N TYR A 18 -6.22 12.16 15.67
CA TYR A 18 -6.44 10.75 16.04
C TYR A 18 -7.33 10.56 17.28
N GLU A 19 -7.09 11.35 18.33
CA GLU A 19 -7.84 11.31 19.59
C GLU A 19 -9.32 11.71 19.45
N LEU A 20 -9.69 12.40 18.36
CA LEU A 20 -11.08 12.76 18.05
C LEU A 20 -11.89 11.59 17.47
N TYR A 21 -11.27 10.44 17.20
CA TYR A 21 -11.91 9.25 16.62
C TYR A 21 -11.97 8.11 17.65
N PRO A 22 -12.87 8.18 18.65
CA PRO A 22 -12.92 7.19 19.72
C PRO A 22 -13.52 5.84 19.27
N PRO A 23 -13.17 4.76 20.00
CA PRO A 23 -12.07 4.70 20.98
C PRO A 23 -10.70 4.68 20.27
N GLY A 24 -9.74 5.49 20.72
CA GLY A 24 -8.34 5.45 20.28
C GLY A 24 -8.11 5.23 18.78
N GLY A 25 -8.57 6.14 17.91
CA GLY A 25 -8.39 6.04 16.46
C GLY A 25 -9.15 4.90 15.80
N ILE A 26 -10.41 4.69 16.21
CA ILE A 26 -11.28 3.61 15.72
C ILE A 26 -10.70 2.22 16.08
N ASP A 27 -10.44 1.99 17.37
CA ASP A 27 -9.78 0.81 17.94
C ASP A 27 -8.41 0.55 17.28
N GLY A 28 -7.63 1.58 17.01
CA GLY A 28 -6.36 1.50 16.27
C GLY A 28 -6.48 1.12 14.79
N LYS A 29 -7.70 0.86 14.28
CA LYS A 29 -7.89 0.41 12.90
C LYS A 29 -7.63 1.51 11.89
N ALA A 30 -7.62 2.78 12.29
CA ALA A 30 -7.35 3.90 11.39
C ALA A 30 -5.97 3.81 10.69
N GLU A 31 -5.04 3.08 11.30
CA GLU A 31 -3.69 2.81 10.77
C GLU A 31 -3.69 1.74 9.66
N ILE A 32 -4.68 0.84 9.66
CA ILE A 32 -4.75 -0.27 8.70
C ILE A 32 -5.09 0.30 7.31
N CYS A 33 -4.30 -0.09 6.30
CA CYS A 33 -4.42 0.37 4.91
C CYS A 33 -5.64 -0.19 4.13
N ALA A 34 -6.75 -0.50 4.80
CA ALA A 34 -7.94 -1.04 4.17
C ALA A 34 -8.54 -0.04 3.15
N GLY A 35 -8.60 -0.43 1.88
CA GLY A 35 -9.12 0.41 0.79
C GLY A 35 -8.18 1.53 0.34
N VAL A 36 -6.98 1.62 0.91
CA VAL A 36 -5.92 2.54 0.47
C VAL A 36 -5.20 1.92 -0.74
N ARG A 37 -4.88 2.74 -1.72
CA ARG A 37 -4.17 2.34 -2.95
C ARG A 37 -3.23 3.44 -3.41
N LEU A 38 -2.09 3.03 -3.97
CA LEU A 38 -1.21 3.91 -4.71
C LEU A 38 -1.60 3.83 -6.19
N ARG A 39 -1.54 4.95 -6.89
CA ARG A 39 -1.75 5.01 -8.33
C ARG A 39 -0.59 5.72 -8.99
N LEU A 40 -0.08 5.15 -10.06
CA LEU A 40 0.98 5.71 -10.87
C LEU A 40 0.71 5.47 -12.36
N ARG A 41 1.31 6.29 -13.22
CA ARG A 41 1.33 6.07 -14.66
C ARG A 41 2.76 5.80 -15.08
N THR A 42 3.01 4.66 -15.70
CA THR A 42 4.36 4.21 -16.07
C THR A 42 4.33 3.38 -17.34
N ASP A 43 5.44 3.33 -18.07
CA ASP A 43 5.69 2.36 -19.14
C ASP A 43 6.46 1.12 -18.66
N SER A 44 6.98 1.13 -17.43
CA SER A 44 7.79 0.04 -16.86
C SER A 44 7.09 -1.32 -16.92
N THR A 45 7.85 -2.37 -17.18
CA THR A 45 7.38 -3.76 -17.12
C THR A 45 7.41 -4.34 -15.70
N GLU A 46 7.94 -3.58 -14.73
CA GLU A 46 8.06 -3.98 -13.33
C GLU A 46 7.77 -2.80 -12.38
N VAL A 47 7.16 -3.09 -11.23
CA VAL A 47 6.93 -2.12 -10.15
C VAL A 47 7.28 -2.78 -8.83
N ALA A 48 8.27 -2.22 -8.14
CA ALA A 48 8.60 -2.59 -6.77
C ALA A 48 8.01 -1.57 -5.79
N VAL A 49 7.48 -2.06 -4.68
CA VAL A 49 7.03 -1.25 -3.55
C VAL A 49 7.80 -1.67 -2.32
N SER A 50 8.66 -0.79 -1.82
CA SER A 50 9.39 -0.98 -0.56
C SER A 50 8.59 -0.42 0.61
N PHE A 51 8.60 -1.11 1.74
CA PHE A 51 7.86 -0.75 2.94
C PHE A 51 8.57 -1.23 4.21
N ALA A 52 8.20 -0.64 5.35
CA ALA A 52 8.62 -1.13 6.66
C ALA A 52 8.14 -2.58 6.87
N PRO A 53 8.88 -3.42 7.63
CA PRO A 53 8.57 -4.83 7.80
C PRO A 53 7.11 -5.08 8.21
N LEU A 54 6.42 -5.97 7.49
CA LEU A 54 5.04 -6.32 7.82
C LEU A 54 4.96 -7.03 9.18
N ALA A 55 4.03 -6.61 10.03
CA ALA A 55 3.77 -7.31 11.30
C ALA A 55 3.21 -8.72 11.07
N ASP A 56 2.29 -8.85 10.11
CA ASP A 56 1.58 -10.09 9.77
C ASP A 56 1.67 -10.39 8.28
N ALA A 57 1.31 -11.61 7.89
CA ALA A 57 1.16 -11.95 6.49
C ALA A 57 0.05 -11.10 5.83
N ALA A 58 0.27 -10.71 4.58
CA ALA A 58 -0.64 -9.86 3.83
C ALA A 58 -0.75 -10.31 2.37
N ALA A 59 -1.72 -9.74 1.66
CA ALA A 59 -1.77 -9.81 0.21
C ALA A 59 -1.74 -8.39 -0.36
N MET A 60 -1.08 -8.23 -1.51
CA MET A 60 -1.06 -6.97 -2.24
C MET A 60 -1.46 -7.20 -3.69
N ASP A 61 -2.48 -6.46 -4.14
CA ASP A 61 -2.97 -6.52 -5.50
C ASP A 61 -2.31 -5.45 -6.37
N CYS A 62 -1.91 -5.84 -7.57
CA CYS A 62 -1.55 -4.93 -8.66
C CYS A 62 -2.66 -4.94 -9.70
N VAL A 63 -3.23 -3.76 -9.92
CA VAL A 63 -4.31 -3.52 -10.88
C VAL A 63 -3.71 -2.72 -12.03
N VAL A 64 -3.96 -3.12 -13.26
CA VAL A 64 -3.51 -2.39 -14.46
C VAL A 64 -4.72 -2.05 -15.29
N GLU A 65 -4.91 -0.77 -15.62
CA GLU A 65 -6.07 -0.29 -16.40
C GLU A 65 -7.41 -0.76 -15.79
N GLY A 66 -7.50 -0.72 -14.45
CA GLY A 66 -8.69 -1.12 -13.70
C GLY A 66 -8.96 -2.63 -13.65
N ARG A 67 -8.05 -3.47 -14.13
CA ARG A 67 -8.16 -4.94 -14.07
C ARG A 67 -7.09 -5.53 -13.16
N LEU A 68 -7.49 -6.46 -12.29
CA LEU A 68 -6.54 -7.21 -11.46
C LEU A 68 -5.55 -7.94 -12.38
N CYS A 69 -4.27 -7.61 -12.24
CA CYS A 69 -3.19 -8.19 -13.02
C CYS A 69 -2.49 -9.29 -12.23
N GLN A 70 -2.15 -9.01 -10.97
CA GLN A 70 -1.44 -9.92 -10.08
C GLN A 70 -1.85 -9.70 -8.62
N THR A 71 -1.78 -10.76 -7.83
CA THR A 71 -1.86 -10.71 -6.37
C THR A 71 -0.61 -11.38 -5.81
N LEU A 72 0.10 -10.69 -4.93
CA LEU A 72 1.25 -11.24 -4.21
C LEU A 72 0.84 -11.60 -2.79
N SER A 73 1.21 -12.81 -2.36
CA SER A 73 1.16 -13.21 -0.95
C SER A 73 2.49 -12.86 -0.27
N LEU A 74 2.44 -12.03 0.76
CA LEU A 74 3.59 -11.52 1.50
C LEU A 74 3.61 -12.14 2.89
N SER A 75 4.75 -12.66 3.32
CA SER A 75 4.92 -13.15 4.69
C SER A 75 5.09 -12.00 5.69
N GLY A 76 4.80 -12.25 6.96
CA GLY A 76 5.26 -11.36 8.03
C GLY A 76 6.78 -11.15 7.94
N GLY A 77 7.23 -9.92 8.19
CA GLY A 77 8.62 -9.49 8.04
C GLY A 77 9.03 -9.14 6.61
N ALA A 78 8.19 -9.34 5.59
CA ALA A 78 8.49 -8.85 4.24
C ALA A 78 8.66 -7.33 4.23
N THR A 79 9.54 -6.83 3.36
CA THR A 79 9.87 -5.39 3.22
C THR A 79 9.69 -4.88 1.80
N GLU A 80 9.33 -5.76 0.86
CA GLU A 80 9.18 -5.43 -0.55
C GLU A 80 8.09 -6.29 -1.19
N ALA A 81 7.38 -5.70 -2.14
CA ALA A 81 6.52 -6.38 -3.10
C ALA A 81 6.98 -6.02 -4.51
N LEU A 82 7.36 -7.03 -5.31
CA LEU A 82 7.81 -6.87 -6.69
C LEU A 82 6.76 -7.46 -7.65
N PHE A 83 6.10 -6.58 -8.40
CA PHE A 83 5.23 -6.97 -9.52
C PHE A 83 6.04 -6.93 -10.81
N SER A 84 6.16 -8.06 -11.49
CA SER A 84 6.95 -8.20 -12.72
C SER A 84 6.12 -8.77 -13.86
N GLY A 85 6.59 -8.61 -15.11
CA GLY A 85 5.85 -9.07 -16.28
C GLY A 85 4.62 -8.23 -16.61
N LEU A 86 4.61 -6.96 -16.18
CA LEU A 86 3.60 -6.00 -16.61
C LEU A 86 3.79 -5.70 -18.10
N LYS A 87 2.68 -5.45 -18.80
CA LYS A 87 2.70 -5.13 -20.23
C LYS A 87 3.53 -3.87 -20.49
N ASP A 88 4.43 -3.91 -21.47
CA ASP A 88 5.17 -2.72 -21.92
C ASP A 88 4.24 -1.59 -22.44
N GLY A 89 4.75 -0.36 -22.39
CA GLY A 89 4.05 0.86 -22.78
C GLY A 89 3.28 1.54 -21.64
N ILE A 90 2.96 2.82 -21.85
CA ILE A 90 2.30 3.68 -20.86
C ILE A 90 0.95 3.09 -20.44
N LYS A 91 0.78 2.92 -19.14
CA LYS A 91 -0.40 2.36 -18.47
C LYS A 91 -0.57 2.97 -17.09
N ASP A 92 -1.80 2.95 -16.62
CA ASP A 92 -2.14 3.25 -15.23
C ASP A 92 -2.06 1.96 -14.40
N VAL A 93 -1.30 2.04 -13.30
CA VAL A 93 -1.16 1.01 -12.27
C VAL A 93 -1.73 1.55 -10.96
#